data_AF-A0A832T434-F1
#
_entry.id   AF-A0A832T434-F1
#
_cell.length_a   1.000
_cell.length_b   1.000
_cell.length_c   1.000
_cell.angle_alpha   90.00
_cell.angle_beta   90.00
_cell.angle_gamma   90.00
#
_symmetry.space_group_name_H-M   'P 1'
#
loop_
_entity.id
_entity.type
_entity.pdbx_description
1 polymer ?
#
loop_
_entity_poly.entity_id
_entity_poly.type
_entity_poly.pdbx_seq_one_letter_code
_entity_poly.pdbx_strand_id
1 'polypeptide(L)'
;MSWRWEKLSDCVERRYISGENVTVAQFILKEGCVVQRHSHPNEQITVVLQGLLEFDLGGRRLTAAAGDVVHIPPGVEHEVKAITDAVVIDVFSPPRSDWARGQDSYLRKN
;
A
#
# COMPACT_ATOMS: atom_id res chain seq x y z
N MET A 1 -20.72 -1.26 -4.40
CA MET A 1 -19.59 -1.66 -3.52
C MET A 1 -19.07 -2.99 -4.03
N SER A 2 -17.86 -3.03 -4.57
CA SER A 2 -17.25 -4.27 -5.08
C SER A 2 -16.20 -4.73 -4.08
N TRP A 3 -16.38 -5.91 -3.51
CA TRP A 3 -15.42 -6.59 -2.62
C TRP A 3 -14.43 -7.47 -3.38
N ARG A 4 -14.38 -7.32 -4.72
CA ARG A 4 -13.57 -8.14 -5.61
C ARG A 4 -12.15 -7.63 -5.63
N TRP A 5 -11.21 -8.57 -5.72
CA TRP A 5 -9.82 -8.28 -5.97
C TRP A 5 -9.65 -7.74 -7.39
N GLU A 6 -8.95 -6.61 -7.48
CA GLU A 6 -8.39 -6.04 -8.69
C GLU A 6 -6.93 -6.49 -8.78
N LYS A 7 -6.59 -7.23 -9.82
CA LYS A 7 -5.19 -7.55 -10.13
C LYS A 7 -4.52 -6.29 -10.70
N LEU A 8 -3.55 -5.74 -9.96
CA LEU A 8 -2.82 -4.53 -10.37
C LEU A 8 -1.56 -4.88 -11.16
N SER A 9 -0.86 -5.94 -10.74
CA SER A 9 0.33 -6.49 -11.39
C SER A 9 0.40 -8.01 -11.18
N ASP A 10 1.51 -8.66 -11.53
CA ASP A 10 1.67 -10.10 -11.28
C ASP A 10 1.89 -10.46 -9.80
N CYS A 11 2.29 -9.47 -9.01
CA CYS A 11 2.60 -9.63 -7.58
C CYS A 11 1.76 -8.78 -6.64
N VAL A 12 0.92 -7.87 -7.16
CA VAL A 12 0.03 -7.00 -6.38
C VAL A 12 -1.43 -7.19 -6.76
N GLU A 13 -2.26 -7.45 -5.75
CA GLU A 13 -3.72 -7.39 -5.83
C GLU A 13 -4.27 -6.42 -4.78
N ARG A 14 -5.35 -5.71 -5.12
CA ARG A 14 -5.99 -4.75 -4.23
C ARG A 14 -7.49 -4.92 -4.22
N ARG A 15 -8.12 -4.63 -3.09
CA ARG A 15 -9.51 -4.20 -3.03
C ARG A 15 -9.63 -3.02 -2.08
N TYR A 16 -10.55 -2.11 -2.32
CA TYR A 16 -10.66 -0.92 -1.47
C TYR A 16 -12.08 -0.36 -1.46
N ILE A 17 -12.35 0.47 -0.46
CA ILE A 17 -13.51 1.35 -0.39
C ILE A 17 -13.05 2.76 -0.05
N SER A 18 -13.68 3.76 -0.67
CA SER A 18 -13.50 5.17 -0.32
C SER A 18 -14.78 5.70 0.31
N GLY A 19 -14.65 6.24 1.52
CA GLY A 19 -15.67 7.07 2.15
C GLY A 19 -15.40 8.55 1.90
N GLU A 20 -16.04 9.42 2.68
CA GLU A 20 -15.91 10.87 2.55
C GLU A 20 -14.51 11.38 2.91
N ASN A 21 -13.92 10.84 3.98
CA ASN A 21 -12.66 11.33 4.54
C ASN A 21 -11.50 10.35 4.40
N VAL A 22 -11.78 9.07 4.17
CA VAL A 22 -10.75 8.03 4.11
C VAL A 22 -10.96 7.06 2.97
N THR A 23 -9.86 6.51 2.48
CA THR A 23 -9.86 5.26 1.70
C THR A 23 -9.27 4.16 2.56
N VAL A 24 -9.93 3.01 2.61
CA VAL A 24 -9.40 1.78 3.23
C VAL A 24 -9.17 0.77 2.13
N ALA A 25 -7.94 0.29 2.03
CA ALA A 25 -7.51 -0.70 1.05
C ALA A 25 -6.99 -1.94 1.75
N GLN A 26 -7.22 -3.09 1.15
CA GLN A 26 -6.47 -4.29 1.45
C GLN A 26 -5.59 -4.62 0.24
N PHE A 27 -4.33 -4.95 0.51
CA PHE A 27 -3.38 -5.41 -0.49
C PHE A 27 -2.89 -6.82 -0.18
N ILE A 28 -2.67 -7.59 -1.25
CA ILE A 28 -1.88 -8.82 -1.23
C ILE A 28 -0.63 -8.55 -2.04
N LEU A 29 0.51 -8.85 -1.44
CA LEU A 29 1.85 -8.70 -2.01
C LEU A 29 2.52 -10.07 -2.00
N LYS A 30 2.97 -10.57 -3.16
CA LYS A 30 3.76 -11.80 -3.21
C LYS A 30 5.19 -11.57 -2.72
N GLU A 31 5.85 -12.60 -2.23
CA GLU A 31 7.28 -12.57 -1.90
C GLU A 31 8.10 -11.99 -3.06
N GLY A 32 9.04 -11.09 -2.72
CA GLY A 32 9.89 -10.40 -3.68
C GLY A 32 9.21 -9.25 -4.42
N CYS A 33 7.90 -9.04 -4.26
CA CYS A 33 7.20 -7.92 -4.86
C CYS A 33 7.73 -6.60 -4.32
N VAL A 34 7.94 -5.64 -5.22
CA VAL A 34 8.38 -4.28 -4.90
C VAL A 34 7.33 -3.30 -5.40
N VAL A 35 6.70 -2.59 -4.47
CA VAL A 35 5.92 -1.39 -4.79
C VAL A 35 6.92 -0.26 -4.94
N GLN A 36 7.15 0.13 -6.19
CA GLN A 36 8.17 1.09 -6.59
C GLN A 36 8.06 2.41 -5.82
N ARG A 37 9.21 3.07 -5.64
CA ARG A 37 9.26 4.37 -4.95
C ARG A 37 8.26 5.36 -5.53
N HIS A 38 7.43 5.92 -4.67
CA HIS A 38 6.43 6.92 -5.01
C HIS A 38 6.11 7.81 -3.80
N SER A 39 5.31 8.85 -4.01
CA SER A 39 4.75 9.67 -2.95
C SER A 39 3.34 10.09 -3.30
N HIS A 40 2.57 10.46 -2.28
CA HIS A 40 1.23 11.01 -2.42
C HIS A 40 0.92 11.98 -1.29
N PRO A 41 -0.01 12.93 -1.50
CA PRO A 41 -0.39 13.90 -0.47
C PRO A 41 -1.18 13.28 0.68
N ASN A 42 -1.59 12.01 0.56
CA ASN A 42 -2.33 11.30 1.58
C ASN A 42 -1.40 10.84 2.71
N GLU A 43 -1.80 11.05 3.96
CA GLU A 43 -1.28 10.30 5.09
C GLU A 43 -1.68 8.84 4.91
N GLN A 44 -0.77 7.91 5.23
CA GLN A 44 -1.02 6.48 5.16
C GLN A 44 -0.68 5.80 6.48
N ILE A 45 -1.61 4.98 6.97
CA ILE A 45 -1.40 4.03 8.05
C ILE A 45 -1.51 2.62 7.48
N THR A 46 -0.43 1.85 7.57
CA THR A 46 -0.37 0.45 7.12
C THR A 46 -0.41 -0.47 8.34
N VAL A 47 -1.36 -1.41 8.36
CA VAL A 47 -1.45 -2.48 9.34
C VAL A 47 -1.07 -3.79 8.66
N VAL A 48 -0.01 -4.44 9.15
CA VAL A 48 0.44 -5.71 8.58
C VAL A 48 -0.37 -6.85 9.22
N LEU A 49 -1.14 -7.57 8.40
CA LEU A 49 -1.94 -8.71 8.88
C LEU A 49 -1.17 -10.02 8.78
N GLN A 50 -0.31 -10.14 7.77
CA GLN A 50 0.50 -11.32 7.48
C GLN A 50 1.79 -10.90 6.79
N GLY A 51 2.86 -11.67 7.03
CA GLY A 51 4.11 -11.58 6.31
C GLY A 51 5.12 -10.62 6.94
N LEU A 52 6.17 -10.32 6.17
CA LEU A 52 7.25 -9.42 6.54
C LEU A 52 7.49 -8.44 5.39
N LEU A 53 7.45 -7.14 5.70
CA LEU A 53 7.66 -6.06 4.75
C LEU A 53 8.87 -5.22 5.16
N GLU A 54 9.68 -4.81 4.19
CA GLU A 54 10.69 -3.76 4.34
C GLU A 54 10.15 -2.47 3.70
N PHE A 55 10.15 -1.39 4.47
CA PHE A 55 9.78 -0.05 4.04
C PHE A 55 11.04 0.81 3.96
N ASP A 56 11.21 1.53 2.86
CA ASP A 56 12.18 2.63 2.75
C ASP A 56 11.40 3.95 2.69
N LEU A 57 11.48 4.76 3.74
CA LEU A 57 10.74 6.01 3.89
C LEU A 57 11.69 7.21 3.72
N GLY A 58 12.17 7.44 2.51
CA GLY A 58 13.08 8.54 2.19
C GLY A 58 14.48 8.37 2.82
N GLY A 59 15.01 7.15 2.82
CA GLY A 59 16.33 6.83 3.37
C GLY A 59 16.31 6.27 4.79
N ARG A 60 15.15 6.26 5.46
CA ARG A 60 14.94 5.52 6.70
C ARG A 60 14.29 4.18 6.40
N ARG A 61 15.04 3.09 6.60
CA ARG A 61 14.52 1.73 6.44
C ARG A 61 13.97 1.19 7.74
N LEU A 62 12.83 0.51 7.65
CA LEU A 62 12.24 -0.25 8.75
C LEU A 62 11.62 -1.54 8.23
N THR A 63 11.50 -2.52 9.11
CA THR A 63 10.83 -3.78 8.83
C THR A 63 9.58 -3.86 9.70
N ALA A 64 8.48 -4.36 9.13
CA ALA A 64 7.23 -4.56 9.84
C ALA A 64 6.70 -5.97 9.56
N ALA A 65 6.32 -6.68 10.62
CA ALA A 65 5.74 -8.02 10.58
C ALA A 65 4.27 -8.00 10.98
N ALA A 66 3.59 -9.14 10.89
CA ALA A 66 2.20 -9.27 11.31
C ALA A 66 1.95 -8.72 12.73
N GLY A 67 0.99 -7.81 12.86
CA GLY A 67 0.66 -7.09 14.09
C GLY A 67 1.27 -5.68 14.17
N ASP A 68 2.30 -5.37 13.38
CA ASP A 68 2.91 -4.04 13.35
C ASP A 68 2.07 -3.03 12.56
N VAL A 69 2.23 -1.76 12.94
CA VAL A 69 1.59 -0.62 12.30
C VAL A 69 2.65 0.38 11.86
N VAL A 70 2.62 0.77 10.59
CA VAL A 70 3.55 1.72 9.99
C VAL A 70 2.79 3.00 9.63
N HIS A 71 3.36 4.15 10.01
CA HIS A 71 2.86 5.46 9.60
C HIS A 71 3.79 6.05 8.54
N ILE A 72 3.19 6.41 7.40
CA ILE A 72 3.84 7.13 6.30
C ILE A 72 3.19 8.52 6.21
N PRO A 73 3.92 9.59 6.58
CA PRO A 73 3.39 10.95 6.50
C PRO A 73 3.12 11.41 5.05
N PRO A 74 2.24 12.40 4.86
CA PRO A 74 1.99 13.02 3.56
C PRO A 74 3.28 13.46 2.84
N GLY A 75 3.36 13.15 1.55
CA GLY A 75 4.46 13.60 0.68
C GLY A 75 5.81 12.92 0.92
N VAL A 76 5.93 12.01 1.90
CA VAL A 76 7.14 11.23 2.10
C VAL A 76 7.27 10.23 0.96
N GLU A 77 8.39 10.29 0.22
CA GLU A 77 8.73 9.24 -0.74
C GLU A 77 8.96 7.92 -0.03
N HIS A 78 8.31 6.87 -0.51
CA HIS A 78 8.40 5.56 0.08
C HIS A 78 8.38 4.45 -0.96
N GLU A 79 9.07 3.35 -0.62
CA GLU A 79 9.12 2.09 -1.36
C GLU A 79 8.82 0.96 -0.38
N VAL A 80 8.11 -0.08 -0.84
CA VAL A 80 7.77 -1.24 -0.01
C VAL A 80 8.19 -2.52 -0.73
N LYS A 81 8.94 -3.36 -0.04
CA LYS A 81 9.34 -4.68 -0.51
C LYS A 81 8.75 -5.77 0.37
N ALA A 82 8.07 -6.72 -0.25
CA ALA A 82 7.62 -7.94 0.40
C ALA A 82 8.78 -8.93 0.56
N ILE A 83 9.19 -9.19 1.80
CA ILE A 83 10.23 -10.18 2.12
C ILE A 83 9.64 -11.59 2.16
N THR A 84 8.35 -11.71 2.48
CA THR A 84 7.53 -12.91 2.31
C THR A 84 6.19 -12.50 1.69
N ASP A 85 5.35 -13.47 1.29
CA ASP A 85 3.94 -13.19 0.99
C ASP A 85 3.31 -12.42 2.15
N ALA A 86 2.63 -11.32 1.83
CA ALA A 86 2.13 -10.37 2.81
C ALA A 86 0.71 -9.90 2.50
N VAL A 87 -0.03 -9.62 3.56
CA VAL A 87 -1.36 -9.02 3.50
C VAL A 87 -1.37 -7.80 4.40
N VAL A 88 -1.77 -6.65 3.86
CA VAL A 88 -1.85 -5.39 4.62
C VAL A 88 -3.21 -4.73 4.46
N ILE A 89 -3.58 -3.94 5.47
CA ILE A 89 -4.61 -2.91 5.37
C ILE A 89 -3.92 -1.57 5.34
N ASP A 90 -4.20 -0.77 4.30
CA ASP A 90 -3.76 0.61 4.22
C ASP A 90 -4.95 1.55 4.38
N VAL A 91 -4.82 2.52 5.27
CA VAL A 91 -5.79 3.60 5.49
C VAL A 91 -5.17 4.90 5.03
N PHE A 92 -5.89 5.63 4.19
CA PHE A 92 -5.43 6.89 3.59
C PHE A 92 -6.35 8.05 3.96
N SER A 93 -5.76 9.22 4.23
CA SER A 93 -6.47 10.49 4.39
C SER A 93 -5.69 11.64 3.71
N PRO A 94 -6.31 12.46 2.83
CA PRO A 94 -7.69 12.35 2.32
C PRO A 94 -7.92 11.05 1.50
N PRO A 95 -9.11 10.81 0.94
CA PRO A 95 -9.32 9.63 0.09
C PRO A 95 -8.42 9.58 -1.15
N ARG A 96 -8.13 8.37 -1.64
CA ARG A 96 -7.37 8.07 -2.87
C ARG A 96 -8.18 8.36 -4.14
N SER A 97 -8.45 9.64 -4.38
CA SER A 97 -9.19 10.10 -5.56
C SER A 97 -8.43 9.87 -6.89
N ASP A 98 -7.13 9.64 -6.82
CA ASP A 98 -6.27 9.23 -7.94
C ASP A 98 -6.64 7.82 -8.43
N TRP A 99 -6.94 6.89 -7.53
CA TRP A 99 -7.36 5.53 -7.89
C TRP A 99 -8.71 5.51 -8.60
N ALA A 100 -9.66 6.31 -8.13
CA ALA A 100 -10.95 6.49 -8.80
C ALA A 100 -10.81 7.07 -10.23
N ARG A 101 -9.70 7.80 -10.48
CA ARG A 101 -9.34 8.37 -11.78
C ARG A 101 -8.40 7.47 -12.61
N GLY A 102 -8.02 6.29 -12.11
CA GLY A 102 -7.09 5.38 -12.79
C GLY A 102 -5.63 5.87 -12.82
N GLN A 103 -5.25 6.77 -11.91
CA GLN A 103 -3.91 7.38 -11.82
C GLN A 103 -3.01 6.62 -10.85
N ASP A 104 -3.09 5.29 -10.86
CA ASP A 104 -2.41 4.38 -9.92
C ASP A 104 -1.29 3.57 -10.59
N SER A 105 -0.64 4.15 -11.60
CA SER A 105 0.33 3.46 -12.47
C SER A 105 1.55 2.88 -11.73
N TYR A 106 1.94 3.45 -10.59
CA TYR A 106 3.05 2.92 -9.76
C TYR A 106 2.69 1.58 -9.10
N LEU A 107 1.41 1.22 -8.99
CA LEU A 107 0.98 -0.11 -8.53
C LEU A 107 0.92 -1.14 -9.67
N ARG A 108 1.05 -0.72 -10.92
CA ARG A 108 0.82 -1.56 -12.11
C ARG A 108 2.11 -1.93 -12.85
N LYS A 109 3.25 -1.41 -12.41
CA LYS A 109 4.56 -1.70 -13.00
C LYS A 109 5.25 -2.77 -12.16
N ASN A 110 5.74 -3.82 -12.83
CA ASN A 110 6.67 -4.80 -12.26
C ASN A 110 8.09 -4.26 -12.37
#